data_AF-A0A5P9F9Z5-F1
#
_entry.id   AF-A0A5P9F9Z5-F1
#
_cell.length_a   1.000
_cell.length_b   1.000
_cell.length_c   1.000
_cell.angle_alpha   90.00
_cell.angle_beta   90.00
_cell.angle_gamma   90.00
#
_symmetry.space_group_name_H-M   'P 1'
#
loop_
_entity.id
_entity.type
_entity.pdbx_description
1 polymer ?
#
loop_
_entity_poly.entity_id
_entity_poly.type
_entity_poly.pdbx_seq_one_letter_code
_entity_poly.pdbx_strand_id
1 'polypeptide(L)' 'MITRVFLDHPAKVDETFFEHMMFALRFSGLLFAAAGAALVHALIPCLFEKTASGIIARLYARTHNRGQ' A
#
# COMPACT_ATOMS: atom_id res chain seq x y z
N MET A 1 1.82 -24.10 8.44
CA MET A 1 1.32 -22.73 8.70
C MET A 1 1.92 -21.71 7.73
N ILE A 2 3.23 -21.72 7.44
CA ILE A 2 3.87 -20.85 6.44
C ILE A 2 3.23 -21.01 5.04
N THR A 3 2.94 -22.24 4.63
CA THR A 3 2.28 -22.57 3.35
C THR A 3 0.94 -21.84 3.14
N ARG A 4 0.15 -21.67 4.20
CA ARG A 4 -1.19 -21.08 4.13
C ARG A 4 -1.17 -19.55 4.02
N VAL A 5 -0.15 -18.90 4.56
CA VAL A 5 -0.02 -17.43 4.53
C VAL A 5 0.72 -16.98 3.27
N PHE A 6 1.67 -17.78 2.81
CA PHE A 6 2.55 -17.45 1.68
C PHE A 6 2.08 -18.05 0.33
N LEU A 7 1.25 -19.11 0.31
CA LEU A 7 0.76 -19.73 -0.94
C LEU A 7 -0.77 -19.67 -1.13
N ASP A 8 -1.60 -19.76 -0.07
CA ASP A 8 -3.07 -19.68 -0.25
C ASP A 8 -3.57 -18.24 -0.52
N HIS A 9 -2.89 -17.21 -0.01
CA HIS A 9 -3.31 -15.82 -0.28
C HIS A 9 -3.06 -15.39 -1.74
N PRO A 10 -1.89 -15.67 -2.36
CA PRO A 10 -1.68 -15.44 -3.79
C PRO A 10 -2.62 -16.28 -4.68
N ALA A 11 -2.91 -17.52 -4.28
CA ALA A 11 -3.82 -18.41 -5.01
C ALA A 11 -5.28 -17.95 -5.04
N LYS A 12 -5.71 -17.09 -4.10
CA LYS A 12 -7.04 -16.45 -4.13
C LYS A 12 -7.16 -15.31 -5.13
N VAL A 13 -6.04 -14.85 -5.70
CA VAL A 13 -5.97 -13.71 -6.63
C VAL A 13 -5.25 -14.05 -7.93
N ASP A 14 -5.02 -15.34 -8.21
CA ASP A 14 -4.26 -15.84 -9.37
C ASP A 14 -2.86 -15.19 -9.54
N GLU A 15 -2.19 -14.86 -8.45
CA GLU A 15 -0.85 -14.25 -8.46
C GLU A 15 0.22 -15.23 -7.98
N THR A 16 1.41 -15.17 -8.57
CA THR A 16 2.59 -15.85 -8.00
C THR A 16 3.04 -15.14 -6.72
N PHE A 17 3.73 -15.86 -5.83
CA PHE A 17 4.25 -15.29 -4.59
C PHE A 17 5.09 -14.02 -4.82
N PHE A 18 5.93 -14.01 -5.87
CA PHE A 18 6.78 -12.87 -6.20
C PHE A 18 5.99 -11.65 -6.69
N GLU A 19 4.93 -11.86 -7.48
CA GLU A 19 4.04 -10.77 -7.92
C GLU A 19 3.34 -10.13 -6.72
N HIS A 20 2.80 -10.97 -5.83
CA HIS A 20 2.13 -10.51 -4.63
C HIS A 20 3.09 -9.78 -3.68
N MET A 21 4.30 -10.32 -3.47
CA MET A 21 5.34 -9.69 -2.66
C MET A 21 5.76 -8.34 -3.22
N MET A 22 6.00 -8.25 -4.54
CA MET A 22 6.37 -6.98 -5.19
C MET A 22 5.25 -5.94 -5.07
N PHE A 23 4.00 -6.37 -5.23
CA PHE A 23 2.84 -5.51 -5.00
C PHE A 23 2.79 -5.01 -3.56
N ALA A 24 2.89 -5.91 -2.58
CA ALA A 24 2.84 -5.58 -1.15
C ALA A 24 3.98 -4.62 -0.74
N LEU A 25 5.20 -4.84 -1.22
CA LEU A 25 6.35 -3.97 -0.96
C LEU A 25 6.14 -2.57 -1.56
N ARG A 26 5.65 -2.47 -2.80
CA ARG A 26 5.32 -1.18 -3.42
C ARG A 26 4.19 -0.46 -2.69
N PHE A 27 3.17 -1.19 -2.28
CA PHE A 27 2.04 -0.67 -1.51
C PHE A 27 2.50 -0.13 -0.15
N SER A 28 3.30 -0.90 0.59
CA SER A 28 3.88 -0.51 1.87
C SER A 28 4.79 0.72 1.74
N GLY A 29 5.65 0.77 0.71
CA GLY A 29 6.50 1.93 0.46
C GLY A 29 5.72 3.23 0.26
N LEU A 30 4.60 3.17 -0.47
CA LEU A 30 3.71 4.32 -0.64
C LEU A 30 3.00 4.71 0.67
N LEU A 31 2.59 3.74 1.50
CA LEU A 31 2.03 4.05 2.83
C LEU A 31 3.04 4.77 3.72
N PHE A 32 4.30 4.32 3.77
CA PHE A 32 5.35 5.01 4.52
C PHE A 32 5.60 6.42 3.98
N ALA A 33 5.58 6.62 2.66
CA ALA A 33 5.69 7.94 2.06
C ALA A 33 4.51 8.85 2.46
N ALA A 34 3.27 8.34 2.46
CA ALA A 34 2.10 9.08 2.90
C ALA A 34 2.19 9.45 4.39
N ALA A 35 2.62 8.51 5.24
CA ALA A 35 2.82 8.75 6.66
C ALA A 35 3.92 9.80 6.91
N GLY A 36 5.05 9.71 6.20
CA GLY A 36 6.12 10.69 6.28
C GLY A 36 5.68 12.09 5.82
N ALA A 37 4.92 12.17 4.72
CA ALA A 37 4.34 13.42 4.25
C ALA A 37 3.39 14.04 5.28
N ALA A 38 2.50 13.23 5.88
CA ALA A 38 1.59 13.68 6.93
C ALA A 38 2.33 14.13 8.20
N LEU A 39 3.40 13.42 8.57
CA LEU A 39 4.24 13.79 9.72
C LEU A 39 4.94 15.13 9.50
N VAL A 40 5.55 15.35 8.32
CA VAL A 40 6.18 16.63 8.00
C VAL A 40 5.13 17.74 7.96
N HIS A 41 3.95 17.49 7.38
CA HIS A 41 2.84 18.44 7.38
C HIS A 41 2.37 18.80 8.81
N ALA A 42 2.33 17.83 9.72
CA ALA A 42 1.97 18.08 11.12
C ALA A 42 2.97 19.00 11.84
N LEU A 43 4.25 18.95 11.46
CA LEU A 43 5.29 19.85 11.98
C LEU A 43 5.33 21.19 11.24
N ILE A 44 5.07 21.19 9.93
CA ILE A 44 5.15 22.34 9.03
C ILE A 44 3.89 22.35 8.13
N PRO A 45 2.80 23.00 8.54
CA PRO A 45 1.49 22.91 7.88
C PRO A 45 1.45 23.36 6.41
N CYS A 46 2.43 24.13 5.93
CA CYS A 46 2.48 24.54 4.52
C CYS A 46 3.12 23.50 3.58
N LEU A 47 3.78 22.47 4.11
CA LEU A 47 4.40 21.42 3.31
C LEU A 47 3.46 20.22 3.15
N PHE A 48 3.49 19.59 1.97
CA PHE A 48 2.80 18.31 1.70
C PHE A 48 1.27 18.30 1.92
N GLU A 49 0.59 19.45 1.87
CA GLU A 49 -0.83 19.62 2.21
C GLU A 49 -1.78 18.60 1.55
N LYS A 50 -1.51 18.19 0.30
CA LYS A 50 -2.32 17.20 -0.44
C LYS A 50 -1.57 15.92 -0.76
N THR A 51 -0.31 15.79 -0.33
CA THR A 51 0.53 14.66 -0.74
C THR A 51 0.10 13.37 -0.05
N ALA A 52 -0.12 13.40 1.26
CA ALA A 52 -0.56 12.22 2.01
C ALA A 52 -1.93 11.73 1.53
N SER A 53 -2.91 12.63 1.43
CA SER A 53 -4.27 12.31 0.97
C SER A 53 -4.30 11.83 -0.48
N GLY A 54 -3.50 12.42 -1.37
CA GLY A 54 -3.36 11.97 -2.76
C GLY A 54 -2.78 10.55 -2.88
N ILE A 55 -1.77 10.23 -2.07
CA ILE A 55 -1.19 8.87 -2.04
C ILE A 55 -2.24 7.87 -1.54
N ILE A 56 -2.96 8.18 -0.44
CA ILE A 56 -3.99 7.30 0.11
C ILE A 56 -5.13 7.07 -0.90
N ALA A 57 -5.59 8.11 -1.60
CA ALA A 57 -6.62 7.96 -2.63
C ALA A 57 -6.17 7.03 -3.77
N ARG A 58 -4.90 7.15 -4.20
CA ARG A 58 -4.32 6.26 -5.22
C ARG A 58 -4.17 4.83 -4.73
N LEU A 59 -3.77 4.63 -3.47
CA LEU A 59 -3.68 3.32 -2.86
C LEU A 59 -5.05 2.67 -2.75
N TYR A 60 -6.04 3.41 -2.26
CA TYR A 60 -7.43 2.98 -2.18
C TYR A 60 -7.96 2.54 -3.54
N ALA A 61 -7.82 3.35 -4.59
CA ALA A 61 -8.26 3.00 -5.93
C ALA A 61 -7.61 1.71 -6.48
N ARG A 62 -6.38 1.40 -6.06
CA ARG A 62 -5.66 0.18 -6.48
C ARG A 62 -6.08 -1.07 -5.70
N THR A 63 -6.51 -0.93 -4.46
CA THR A 63 -6.94 -2.06 -3.61
C THR A 63 -8.44 -2.25 -3.57
N HIS A 64 -9.23 -1.23 -3.90
CA HIS A 64 -10.70 -1.25 -3.77
C HIS A 64 -11.35 -2.41 -4.53
N ASN A 65 -10.74 -2.86 -5.63
CA ASN A 65 -11.22 -3.98 -6.45
C ASN A 65 -10.34 -5.24 -6.36
N ARG A 66 -9.34 -5.28 -5.46
CA ARG A 66 -8.36 -6.38 -5.38
C ARG A 66 -8.66 -7.25 -4.17
N GLY A 67 -8.97 -8.54 -4.37
CA GLY A 67 -9.20 -9.51 -3.29
C GLY A 67 -10.59 -9.46 -2.64
N GLN A 68 -11.57 -8.83 -3.28
CA GLN A 68 -13.00 -9.03 -3.01
C GLN A 68 -13.47 -10.34 -3.66
#